data_AF-A0A0R3QNK4-F1
#
_entry.id   AF-A0A0R3QNK4-F1
#
_cell.length_a   1.000
_cell.length_b   1.000
_cell.length_c   1.000
_cell.angle_alpha   90.00
_cell.angle_beta   90.00
_cell.angle_gamma   90.00
#
_symmetry.space_group_name_H-M   'P 1'
#
loop_
_entity.id
_entity.type
_entity.pdbx_description
1 polymer ?
#
loop_
_entity_poly.entity_id
_entity_poly.type
_entity_poly.pdbx_seq_one_letter_code
_entity_poly.pdbx_strand_id
1 'polypeptide(L)'
;MWSTTKARKVFCCLGLLGESAFLLLATAEMHKLLVLISLIISVGLGGLSWSAFSVNYLDIAPQYAGHLMGFSNTLATLPGMISPLFVGAVVKNQLRSEWHAVFFFTSGIYIFGSFMFWLWAKGDLEEWSSHQAGLSQTDS
;
A
#
# COMPACT_ATOMS: atom_id res chain seq x y z
N MET A 1 21.20 6.78 -14.43
CA MET A 1 20.39 5.54 -14.48
C MET A 1 19.67 5.42 -13.14
N TRP A 2 18.35 5.57 -13.08
CA TRP A 2 17.60 5.34 -11.83
C TRP A 2 17.57 3.83 -11.55
N SER A 3 17.96 3.41 -10.34
CA SER A 3 17.79 2.01 -9.92
C SER A 3 16.29 1.70 -9.80
N THR A 4 15.89 0.50 -10.24
CA THR A 4 14.51 -0.02 -10.19
C THR A 4 13.91 0.10 -8.78
N THR A 5 14.74 -0.06 -7.75
CA THR A 5 14.40 0.14 -6.34
C THR A 5 13.95 1.56 -6.02
N LYS A 6 14.70 2.56 -6.50
CA LYS A 6 14.43 3.99 -6.20
C LYS A 6 13.15 4.44 -6.90
N ALA A 7 12.96 4.01 -8.15
CA ALA A 7 11.72 4.25 -8.88
C ALA A 7 10.53 3.67 -8.12
N ARG A 8 10.59 2.39 -7.72
CA ARG A 8 9.49 1.70 -7.04
C ARG A 8 9.16 2.31 -5.67
N LYS A 9 10.17 2.68 -4.89
CA LYS A 9 9.98 3.43 -3.63
C LYS A 9 9.21 4.72 -3.85
N VAL A 10 9.66 5.51 -4.83
CA VAL A 10 9.06 6.80 -5.14
C VAL A 10 7.63 6.63 -5.65
N PHE A 11 7.36 5.71 -6.58
CA PHE A 11 6.01 5.48 -7.09
C PHE A 11 5.03 4.97 -6.03
N CYS A 12 5.45 4.01 -5.19
CA CYS A 12 4.60 3.49 -4.12
C CYS A 12 4.29 4.57 -3.06
N CYS A 13 5.31 5.32 -2.63
CA CYS A 13 5.11 6.38 -1.64
C CYS A 13 4.32 7.55 -2.20
N LEU A 14 4.56 7.96 -3.45
CA LEU A 14 3.76 9.00 -4.10
C LEU A 14 2.30 8.57 -4.27
N GLY A 15 2.05 7.30 -4.57
CA GLY A 15 0.70 6.77 -4.65
C GLY A 15 -0.01 6.76 -3.29
N LEU A 16 0.63 6.27 -2.23
CA LEU A 16 0.07 6.24 -0.87
C LEU A 16 -0.12 7.65 -0.27
N LEU A 17 0.87 8.53 -0.47
CA LEU A 17 0.76 9.92 -0.03
C LEU A 17 -0.27 10.69 -0.85
N GLY A 18 -0.39 10.39 -2.15
CA GLY A 18 -1.42 10.93 -3.02
C GLY A 18 -2.81 10.50 -2.56
N GLU A 19 -3.00 9.21 -2.29
CA GLU A 19 -4.25 8.66 -1.73
C GLU A 19 -4.63 9.36 -0.43
N SER A 20 -3.69 9.50 0.50
CA SER A 20 -3.88 10.27 1.72
C SER A 20 -4.26 11.73 1.47
N ALA A 21 -3.58 12.42 0.55
CA ALA A 21 -3.86 13.83 0.25
C ALA A 21 -5.26 14.03 -0.34
N PHE A 22 -5.69 13.18 -1.26
CA PHE A 22 -7.03 13.26 -1.85
C PHE A 22 -8.14 12.88 -0.86
N LEU A 23 -7.88 11.96 0.08
CA LEU A 23 -8.80 11.69 1.19
C LEU A 23 -8.96 12.90 2.12
N LEU A 24 -7.87 13.58 2.46
CA LEU A 24 -7.94 14.81 3.26
C LEU A 24 -8.66 15.93 2.50
N LEU A 25 -8.42 16.06 1.20
CA LEU A 25 -9.13 17.01 0.34
C LEU A 25 -10.65 16.73 0.36
N ALA A 26 -11.05 15.46 0.34
CA ALA A 26 -12.45 15.05 0.43
C ALA A 26 -13.14 15.55 1.72
N THR A 27 -12.40 15.77 2.81
CA THR A 27 -12.95 16.34 4.06
C THR A 27 -13.14 17.86 4.03
N ALA A 28 -12.38 18.56 3.18
CA ALA A 28 -12.47 20.02 3.05
C ALA A 28 -13.63 20.45 2.13
N GLU A 29 -13.99 19.60 1.17
CA GLU A 29 -14.96 19.91 0.13
C GLU A 29 -16.42 19.90 0.63
N MET A 30 -17.16 20.96 0.35
CA MET A 30 -18.58 21.07 0.70
C MET A 30 -19.49 20.42 -0.36
N HIS A 31 -19.06 20.44 -1.63
CA HIS A 31 -19.82 19.91 -2.76
C HIS A 31 -19.66 18.39 -2.90
N LYS A 32 -20.79 17.68 -2.87
CA LYS A 32 -20.84 16.21 -2.98
C LYS A 32 -20.09 15.66 -4.20
N LEU A 33 -20.15 16.36 -5.33
CA LEU A 33 -19.48 15.96 -6.58
C LEU A 33 -17.96 16.03 -6.48
N LEU A 34 -17.41 17.07 -5.83
CA LEU A 34 -15.97 17.20 -5.62
C LEU A 34 -15.44 16.15 -4.64
N VAL A 35 -16.20 15.87 -3.58
CA VAL A 35 -15.91 14.77 -2.64
C VAL A 35 -15.83 13.44 -3.39
N LEU A 36 -16.83 13.11 -4.23
CA LEU A 36 -16.83 11.87 -5.00
C LEU A 36 -15.65 11.78 -5.96
N ILE A 37 -15.34 12.84 -6.71
CA ILE A 37 -14.19 12.86 -7.63
C ILE A 37 -12.88 12.64 -6.86
N SER A 38 -12.70 13.31 -5.73
CA SER A 38 -11.50 13.15 -4.90
C SER A 38 -11.34 11.72 -4.38
N LEU A 39 -12.44 11.07 -3.97
CA LEU A 39 -12.42 9.65 -3.56
C LEU A 39 -12.07 8.71 -4.71
N ILE A 40 -12.60 8.94 -5.90
CA ILE A 40 -12.29 8.12 -7.09
C ILE A 40 -10.80 8.24 -7.44
N ILE A 41 -10.26 9.46 -7.45
CA ILE A 41 -8.84 9.71 -7.72
C ILE A 41 -7.98 9.05 -6.65
N SER A 42 -8.36 9.19 -5.37
CA SER A 42 -7.70 8.54 -4.24
C SER A 42 -7.58 7.03 -4.46
N VAL A 43 -8.70 6.34 -4.71
CA VAL A 43 -8.71 4.88 -4.92
C VAL A 43 -7.91 4.49 -6.17
N GLY A 44 -7.96 5.30 -7.24
CA GLY A 44 -7.16 5.09 -8.44
C GLY A 44 -5.65 5.12 -8.17
N LEU A 45 -5.18 6.06 -7.35
CA LEU A 45 -3.78 6.15 -6.93
C LEU A 45 -3.37 4.98 -6.01
N GLY A 46 -4.29 4.50 -5.17
CA GLY A 46 -4.09 3.28 -4.38
C GLY A 46 -3.82 2.05 -5.24
N GLY A 47 -4.55 1.90 -6.35
CA GLY A 47 -4.33 0.82 -7.32
C GLY A 47 -2.92 0.84 -7.95
N LEU A 48 -2.38 2.03 -8.23
CA LEU A 48 -1.00 2.18 -8.71
C LEU A 48 0.01 1.73 -7.64
N SER A 49 -0.20 2.13 -6.38
CA SER A 49 0.65 1.72 -5.25
C SER A 49 0.67 0.21 -5.07
N TRP A 50 -0.50 -0.43 -5.17
CA TRP A 50 -0.63 -1.88 -5.07
C TRP A 50 0.16 -2.60 -6.17
N SER A 51 0.07 -2.10 -7.42
CA SER A 51 0.83 -2.67 -8.54
C SER A 51 2.34 -2.52 -8.33
N ALA A 52 2.79 -1.37 -7.82
CA ALA A 52 4.20 -1.11 -7.55
C ALA A 52 4.75 -2.00 -6.43
N PHE A 53 3.97 -2.21 -5.35
CA PHE A 53 4.31 -3.15 -4.28
C PHE A 53 4.33 -4.59 -4.78
N SER A 54 3.41 -4.93 -5.69
CA SER A 54 3.23 -6.31 -6.10
C SER A 54 4.41 -6.85 -6.91
N VAL A 55 5.05 -6.01 -7.71
CA VAL A 55 6.27 -6.42 -8.42
C VAL A 55 7.47 -6.53 -7.45
N ASN A 56 7.40 -5.91 -6.25
CA ASN A 56 8.46 -5.96 -5.25
C ASN A 56 8.67 -7.32 -4.60
N TYR A 57 7.59 -8.06 -4.34
CA TYR A 57 7.72 -9.38 -3.71
C TYR A 57 8.31 -10.42 -4.68
N LEU A 58 8.07 -10.28 -5.99
CA LEU A 58 8.60 -11.18 -7.02
C LEU A 58 10.10 -11.00 -7.24
N ASP A 59 10.59 -9.76 -7.14
CA ASP A 59 12.00 -9.46 -7.39
C ASP A 59 12.93 -9.84 -6.21
N ILE A 60 12.41 -9.89 -4.98
CA ILE A 60 13.25 -10.07 -3.76
C ILE A 60 13.47 -11.56 -3.43
N ALA A 61 12.47 -12.43 -3.58
CA ALA A 61 12.62 -13.83 -3.17
C ALA A 61 11.63 -14.78 -3.87
N PRO A 62 11.90 -15.23 -5.11
CA PRO A 62 11.01 -16.15 -5.85
C PRO A 62 10.78 -17.49 -5.12
N GLN A 63 11.74 -17.94 -4.30
CA GLN A 63 11.69 -19.23 -3.60
C GLN A 63 10.95 -19.22 -2.25
N TYR A 64 10.83 -18.07 -1.58
CA TYR A 64 10.04 -17.91 -0.33
C TYR A 64 8.75 -17.09 -0.53
N ALA A 65 8.48 -16.64 -1.76
CA ALA A 65 7.33 -15.82 -2.13
C ALA A 65 6.00 -16.44 -1.68
N GLY A 66 5.82 -17.76 -1.79
CA GLY A 66 4.56 -18.43 -1.40
C GLY A 66 4.24 -18.29 0.08
N HIS A 67 5.22 -18.49 0.96
CA HIS A 67 5.04 -18.37 2.41
C HIS A 67 4.84 -16.92 2.84
N LEU A 68 5.64 -15.99 2.30
CA LEU A 68 5.54 -14.56 2.58
C LEU A 68 4.21 -13.97 2.09
N MET A 69 3.76 -14.38 0.90
CA MET A 69 2.48 -13.93 0.33
C MET A 69 1.29 -14.48 1.12
N GLY A 70 1.33 -15.75 1.54
CA GLY A 70 0.31 -16.34 2.41
C GLY A 70 0.20 -15.65 3.77
N PHE A 71 1.35 -15.40 4.40
CA PHE A 71 1.42 -14.65 5.67
C PHE A 71 0.91 -13.21 5.50
N SER A 72 1.35 -12.51 4.45
CA SER A 72 0.89 -11.15 4.15
C SER A 72 -0.62 -11.09 3.89
N ASN A 73 -1.19 -12.08 3.21
CA ASN A 73 -2.63 -12.15 2.96
C ASN A 73 -3.41 -12.37 4.26
N THR A 74 -2.90 -13.22 5.15
CA THR A 74 -3.52 -13.44 6.46
C THR A 74 -3.49 -12.16 7.30
N LEU A 75 -2.33 -11.47 7.33
CA LEU A 75 -2.21 -10.17 7.98
C LEU A 75 -3.08 -9.09 7.33
N ALA A 76 -3.29 -9.12 6.01
CA ALA A 76 -4.16 -8.18 5.30
C ALA A 76 -5.66 -8.44 5.57
N THR A 77 -6.03 -9.70 5.81
CA THR A 77 -7.42 -10.09 6.08
C THR A 77 -7.91 -9.56 7.42
N LEU A 78 -7.05 -9.53 8.46
CA LEU A 78 -7.43 -9.07 9.80
C LEU A 78 -7.93 -7.60 9.82
N PRO A 79 -7.19 -6.60 9.31
CA PRO A 79 -7.68 -5.23 9.15
C PRO A 79 -8.93 -5.15 8.26
N GLY A 80 -9.00 -5.98 7.21
CA GLY A 80 -10.16 -6.05 6.34
C GLY A 80 -11.44 -6.46 7.07
N MET A 81 -11.33 -7.39 8.02
CA MET A 81 -12.45 -7.80 8.89
C MET A 81 -12.81 -6.75 9.95
N ILE A 82 -11.81 -6.08 10.52
CA ILE A 82 -12.00 -5.09 11.60
C ILE A 82 -12.53 -3.76 11.05
N SER A 83 -12.18 -3.39 9.82
CA SER A 83 -12.51 -2.11 9.20
C SER A 83 -14.03 -1.79 9.21
N PRO A 84 -14.94 -2.68 8.77
CA PRO A 84 -16.37 -2.42 8.83
C PRO A 84 -16.91 -2.22 10.26
N LEU A 85 -16.37 -2.95 11.23
CA LEU A 85 -16.76 -2.82 12.65
C LEU A 85 -16.32 -1.45 13.19
N PHE A 86 -15.10 -1.02 12.85
CA PHE A 86 -14.60 0.29 13.20
C PHE A 86 -15.45 1.41 12.58
N VAL A 87 -15.71 1.34 11.28
CA VAL A 87 -16.56 2.33 10.58
C VAL A 87 -17.96 2.37 11.18
N GLY A 88 -18.56 1.21 11.49
CA GLY A 88 -19.87 1.15 12.13
C GLY A 88 -19.90 1.71 13.56
N ALA A 89 -18.79 1.62 14.30
CA ALA A 89 -18.68 2.20 15.64
C ALA A 89 -18.51 3.74 15.60
N VAL A 90 -17.80 4.26 14.58
CA VAL A 90 -17.53 5.69 14.41
C VAL A 90 -18.70 6.41 13.74
N VAL A 91 -19.29 5.83 12.69
CA VAL A 91 -20.37 6.42 11.90
C VAL A 91 -21.72 5.93 12.41
N LYS A 92 -22.25 6.61 13.43
CA LYS A 92 -23.54 6.25 14.06
C LYS A 92 -24.72 6.95 13.42
N ASN A 93 -24.56 8.22 13.06
CA ASN A 93 -25.64 9.09 12.58
C ASN A 93 -25.48 9.44 11.09
N GLN A 94 -24.50 8.86 10.40
CA GLN A 94 -24.17 9.16 9.01
C GLN A 94 -23.85 10.64 8.80
N LEU A 95 -23.30 11.30 9.83
CA LEU A 95 -22.94 12.71 9.77
C LEU A 95 -21.62 12.89 9.04
N ARG A 96 -21.50 14.04 8.36
CA ARG A 96 -20.26 14.43 7.66
C ARG A 96 -19.05 14.40 8.60
N SER A 97 -19.20 14.88 9.84
CA SER A 97 -18.12 14.91 10.84
C SER A 97 -17.63 13.51 11.23
N GLU A 98 -18.53 12.53 11.30
CA GLU A 98 -18.16 11.13 11.59
C GLU A 98 -17.34 10.54 10.43
N TRP A 99 -17.75 10.81 9.19
CA TRP A 99 -16.99 10.40 8.00
C TRP A 99 -15.63 11.10 7.89
N HIS A 100 -15.52 12.36 8.31
CA HIS A 100 -14.23 13.03 8.38
C HIS A 100 -13.28 12.31 9.33
N ALA A 101 -13.75 11.86 10.50
CA ALA A 101 -12.93 11.10 11.43
C ALA A 101 -12.41 9.79 10.80
N VAL A 102 -13.25 9.08 10.02
CA VAL A 102 -12.84 7.90 9.25
C VAL A 102 -11.77 8.25 8.22
N PHE A 103 -11.96 9.31 7.42
CA PHE A 103 -10.99 9.71 6.40
C PHE A 103 -9.65 10.17 7.00
N PHE A 104 -9.66 10.88 8.13
CA PHE A 104 -8.44 11.24 8.86
C PHE A 104 -7.70 9.99 9.36
N PHE A 105 -8.42 9.03 9.93
CA PHE A 105 -7.81 7.79 10.42
C PHE A 105 -7.20 6.98 9.26
N THR A 106 -7.94 6.81 8.16
CA THR A 106 -7.46 6.12 6.95
C THR A 106 -6.23 6.82 6.35
N SER A 107 -6.26 8.14 6.23
CA SER A 107 -5.11 8.95 5.79
C SER A 107 -3.88 8.74 6.68
N GLY A 108 -4.06 8.69 8.00
CA GLY A 108 -2.99 8.39 8.95
C GLY A 108 -2.35 7.02 8.71
N ILE A 109 -3.17 5.99 8.45
CA ILE A 109 -2.68 4.64 8.12
C ILE A 109 -1.86 4.66 6.82
N TYR A 110 -2.31 5.38 5.79
CA TYR A 110 -1.58 5.48 4.52
C TYR A 110 -0.25 6.21 4.65
N ILE A 111 -0.20 7.31 5.40
CA ILE A 111 1.05 8.02 5.68
C ILE A 111 2.01 7.13 6.47
N PHE A 112 1.52 6.46 7.52
CA PHE A 112 2.32 5.54 8.31
C PHE A 112 2.86 4.39 7.46
N GLY A 113 1.99 3.76 6.65
CA GLY A 113 2.37 2.70 5.72
C GLY A 113 3.41 3.16 4.70
N SER A 114 3.24 4.36 4.14
CA SER A 114 4.23 4.96 3.24
C SER A 114 5.58 5.19 3.93
N PHE A 115 5.57 5.64 5.18
CA PHE A 115 6.79 5.87 5.95
C PHE A 115 7.51 4.55 6.28
N MET A 116 6.77 3.53 6.74
CA MET A 116 7.32 2.19 6.96
C MET A 116 7.90 1.62 5.66
N PHE A 117 7.18 1.73 4.53
CA PHE A 117 7.66 1.26 3.24
C PHE A 117 8.93 2.01 2.80
N TRP A 118 8.98 3.32 2.99
CA TRP A 118 10.17 4.11 2.66
C TRP A 118 11.42 3.66 3.44
N LEU A 119 11.26 3.42 4.76
CA LEU A 119 12.34 2.99 5.64
C LEU A 119 12.82 1.57 5.35
N TRP A 120 11.90 0.60 5.23
CA TRP A 120 12.25 -0.82 5.16
C TRP A 120 12.33 -1.41 3.77
N ALA A 121 11.72 -0.80 2.74
CA ALA A 121 11.82 -1.37 1.40
C ALA A 121 13.29 -1.37 0.97
N LYS A 122 13.80 -2.54 0.62
CA LYS A 122 15.01 -2.72 -0.16
C LYS A 122 14.58 -3.28 -1.50
N GLY A 123 15.32 -3.01 -2.56
CA GLY A 123 15.00 -3.51 -3.90
C GLY A 123 16.24 -3.88 -4.68
N ASP A 124 17.32 -4.17 -3.97
CA ASP A 124 18.45 -4.88 -4.55
C ASP A 124 18.18 -6.37 -4.37
N LEU A 125 18.44 -7.17 -5.42
CA LEU A 125 18.49 -8.62 -5.32
C LEU A 125 19.49 -8.97 -4.22
N GLU A 126 19.08 -9.68 -3.18
CA GLU A 126 20.07 -10.13 -2.19
C GLU A 126 21.02 -11.15 -2.85
N GLU A 127 22.32 -10.95 -2.61
CA GLU A 127 23.47 -11.63 -3.24
C GLU A 127 23.47 -13.16 -3.07
N TRP A 128 22.70 -13.69 -2.10
CA TRP A 128 22.52 -15.13 -1.90
C TRP A 128 21.66 -15.79 -2.99
N SER A 129 20.84 -15.02 -3.72
CA SER A 129 20.06 -15.53 -4.87
C SER A 129 20.92 -15.76 -6.11
N SER A 130 22.02 -15.03 -6.27
CA SER A 130 23.03 -15.29 -7.32
C SER A 130 23.89 -16.52 -7.03
N HIS A 131 23.95 -16.99 -5.78
CA HIS A 131 24.86 -18.06 -5.39
C HIS A 131 24.35 -19.47 -5.76
N GLN A 132 23.07 -19.63 -6.14
CA GLN A 132 22.51 -20.94 -6.55
C GLN A 132 22.31 -21.12 -8.05
N ALA A 133 22.37 -20.06 -8.87
CA ALA A 133 22.37 -20.21 -10.34
C ALA A 133 23.62 -20.95 -10.85
N GLY A 134 24.69 -20.98 -10.06
CA GLY A 134 25.89 -21.78 -10.34
C GLY A 134 25.79 -23.26 -9.93
N LEU A 135 24.86 -23.62 -9.04
CA LEU A 135 24.73 -25.00 -8.54
C LEU A 135 23.84 -25.88 -9.43
N SER A 136 23.00 -25.29 -10.30
CA SER A 136 22.23 -26.04 -11.30
C SER A 136 22.97 -26.28 -12.62
N GLN A 137 24.24 -25.90 -12.72
CA GLN A 137 25.10 -26.19 -13.88
C GLN A 137 26.18 -27.25 -13.58
N THR A 138 26.35 -27.69 -12.33
CA THR A 138 27.41 -28.64 -11.96
C THR A 138 26.96 -30.09 -11.84
N ASP A 139 25.66 -30.38 -11.95
CA ASP A 139 25.12 -31.75 -11.94
C ASP A 139 24.69 -32.16 -13.36
N SER A 140 25.63 -32.09 -14.31
CA SER A 140 25.53 -32.71 -15.64
C SER A 140 26.18 -34.09 -15.63
#